data_AF-A0A3Q9JI04-F1
#
_entry.id   AF-A0A3Q9JI04-F1
#
_cell.length_a   1.000
_cell.length_b   1.000
_cell.length_c   1.000
_cell.angle_alpha   90.00
_cell.angle_beta   90.00
_cell.angle_gamma   90.00
#
_symmetry.space_group_name_H-M   'P 1'
#
loop_
_entity.id
_entity.type
_entity.pdbx_description
1 polymer ?
#
loop_
_entity_poly.entity_id
_entity_poly.type
_entity_poly.pdbx_seq_one_letter_code
_entity_poly.pdbx_strand_id
1 'polypeptide(L)'
;MEFNDPICGNDPICKKTKVNIERIAVALPDELGKLIYLYIALSQLTSSDPLLPQKVSSVTMVNDAINRQLIRFSSLDFQEAVKNNATIVPRYTSSLFRHNVGHSMALNGSSAEEIAYILGHSSTVAAGYYISSTPSLAEIRENALGSNPVFQNMIALMMTGSLVQRNDWIGRKVAGNINNQFHFNIGDCTYDTTLCPFSQVRACYGCLYFKPFIDGEHQKVFDSINEELIQLMKQADSSHIESHPLIAEITRRKQHVMMVMTRIQLHSSRNDF
;
A
#
# COMPACT_ATOMS: atom_id res chain seq x y z
N MET A 1 7.07 37.11 -3.03
CA MET A 1 5.69 36.75 -3.42
C MET A 1 5.37 35.45 -2.73
N GLU A 2 4.67 35.53 -1.60
CA GLU A 2 4.14 34.36 -0.89
C GLU A 2 2.99 33.80 -1.73
N PHE A 3 3.14 32.58 -2.24
CA PHE A 3 2.02 31.83 -2.77
C PHE A 3 1.21 31.31 -1.58
N ASN A 4 0.13 32.01 -1.25
CA ASN A 4 -0.92 31.49 -0.39
C ASN A 4 -1.77 30.52 -1.22
N ASP A 5 -1.59 29.23 -1.00
CA ASP A 5 -2.53 28.21 -1.49
C ASP A 5 -3.89 28.42 -0.80
N PRO A 6 -4.99 28.64 -1.55
CA PRO A 6 -6.28 29.04 -1.01
C PRO A 6 -7.05 27.92 -0.26
N ILE A 7 -6.41 26.78 0.00
CA ILE A 7 -7.05 25.59 0.58
C ILE A 7 -6.79 25.47 2.10
N CYS A 8 -5.79 26.17 2.64
CA CYS A 8 -5.48 26.12 4.08
C CYS A 8 -6.14 27.27 4.87
N GLY A 9 -7.43 27.14 5.17
CA GLY A 9 -8.07 27.92 6.23
C GLY A 9 -7.88 27.23 7.57
N ASN A 10 -7.24 27.89 8.55
CA ASN A 10 -7.16 27.56 10.00
C ASN A 10 -7.05 26.09 10.46
N ASP A 11 -6.69 25.16 9.60
CA ASP A 11 -6.49 23.76 9.96
C ASP A 11 -5.22 23.58 10.79
N PRO A 12 -5.27 22.87 11.94
CA PRO A 12 -4.12 22.66 12.81
C PRO A 12 -2.97 21.90 12.14
N ILE A 13 -3.25 21.20 11.02
CA ILE A 13 -2.27 20.48 10.19
C ILE A 13 -1.42 21.45 9.34
N CYS A 14 -1.92 22.66 9.07
CA CYS A 14 -1.25 23.61 8.17
C CYS A 14 -0.28 24.58 8.88
N LYS A 15 -0.09 24.45 10.19
CA LYS A 15 0.91 25.22 10.93
C LYS A 15 2.31 24.71 10.60
N LYS A 16 3.06 25.53 9.85
CA LYS A 16 4.44 25.25 9.42
C LYS A 16 5.39 25.25 10.62
N THR A 17 5.65 24.09 11.21
CA THR A 17 6.71 23.95 12.22
C THR A 17 8.07 24.03 11.52
N LYS A 18 8.82 25.11 11.77
CA LYS A 18 10.21 25.24 11.33
C LYS A 18 11.10 24.45 12.28
N VAL A 19 11.90 23.54 11.74
CA VAL A 19 12.91 22.81 12.53
C VAL A 19 14.22 23.59 12.39
N ASN A 20 14.77 24.07 13.51
CA ASN A 20 16.07 24.73 13.51
C ASN A 20 17.17 23.66 13.60
N ILE A 21 17.91 23.46 12.51
CA ILE A 21 18.95 22.43 12.44
C ILE A 21 20.27 23.11 12.04
N GLU A 22 21.06 23.53 13.03
CA GLU A 22 22.37 24.15 12.77
C GLU A 22 23.43 23.13 12.35
N ARG A 23 23.36 21.87 12.83
CA ARG A 23 24.19 20.73 12.39
C ARG A 23 23.46 19.42 12.62
N ILE A 24 23.38 18.58 11.59
CA ILE A 24 22.83 17.22 11.69
C ILE A 24 23.98 16.29 12.08
N ALA A 25 23.86 15.64 13.23
CA ALA A 25 24.73 14.53 13.61
C ALA A 25 23.95 13.22 13.43
N VAL A 26 24.40 12.38 12.50
CA VAL A 26 23.86 11.04 12.26
C VAL A 26 24.91 10.03 12.70
N ALA A 27 24.57 9.19 13.69
CA ALA A 27 25.42 8.09 14.09
C ALA A 27 25.43 7.01 13.00
N LEU A 28 26.60 6.46 12.73
CA LEU A 28 26.76 5.32 11.82
C LEU A 28 26.85 4.03 12.64
N PRO A 29 26.31 2.91 12.15
CA PRO A 29 26.55 1.59 12.72
C PRO A 29 28.06 1.30 12.85
N ASP A 30 28.44 0.56 13.89
CA ASP A 30 29.83 0.26 14.22
C ASP A 30 30.55 -0.47 13.06
N GLU A 31 29.84 -1.31 12.32
CA GLU A 31 30.37 -2.03 11.16
C GLU A 31 30.80 -1.06 10.05
N LEU A 32 29.99 -0.04 9.78
CA LEU A 32 30.32 0.99 8.81
C LEU A 32 31.47 1.87 9.32
N GLY A 33 31.48 2.16 10.63
CA GLY A 33 32.60 2.86 11.28
C GLY A 33 33.93 2.14 11.03
N LYS A 34 33.99 0.83 11.25
CA LYS A 34 35.19 0.01 11.01
C LYS A 34 35.67 0.07 9.56
N LEU A 35 34.75 0.02 8.60
CA LEU A 35 35.08 0.14 7.17
C LEU A 35 35.65 1.52 6.83
N ILE A 36 35.09 2.59 7.40
CA ILE A 36 35.59 3.96 7.23
C ILE A 36 37.00 4.09 7.81
N TYR A 37 37.24 3.57 9.02
CA TYR A 37 38.58 3.58 9.63
C TYR A 37 39.60 2.83 8.79
N LEU A 38 39.24 1.66 8.26
CA LEU A 38 40.10 0.91 7.34
C LEU A 38 40.43 1.73 6.09
N TYR A 39 39.44 2.38 5.50
CA TYR A 39 39.64 3.23 4.33
C TYR A 39 40.56 4.43 4.63
N ILE A 40 40.39 5.09 5.78
CA ILE A 40 41.26 6.20 6.24
C ILE A 40 42.71 5.73 6.35
N ALA A 41 42.93 4.56 6.96
CA ALA A 41 44.26 3.99 7.14
C ALA A 41 44.92 3.63 5.79
N LEU A 42 44.17 2.99 4.88
CA LEU A 42 44.67 2.61 3.55
C LEU A 42 44.93 3.82 2.64
N SER A 43 44.12 4.86 2.78
CA SER A 43 44.23 6.10 2.00
C SER A 43 45.17 7.12 2.63
N GLN A 44 45.74 6.81 3.80
CA GLN A 44 46.65 7.68 4.56
C GLN A 44 46.09 9.08 4.81
N LEU A 45 44.79 9.18 5.10
CA LEU A 45 44.12 10.45 5.33
C LEU A 45 44.41 11.01 6.73
N THR A 46 44.58 12.32 6.81
CA THR A 46 44.70 13.07 8.06
C THR A 46 43.37 13.73 8.43
N SER A 47 43.25 14.27 9.65
CA SER A 47 42.03 14.94 10.13
C SER A 47 41.66 16.20 9.34
N SER A 48 42.60 16.79 8.62
CA SER A 48 42.38 17.92 7.71
C SER A 48 41.93 17.52 6.31
N ASP A 49 42.08 16.24 5.94
CA ASP A 49 41.75 15.78 4.61
C ASP A 49 40.25 15.47 4.47
N PRO A 50 39.65 15.74 3.30
CA PRO A 50 38.28 15.32 3.03
C PRO A 50 38.22 13.79 3.01
N LEU A 51 37.17 13.22 3.64
CA LEU A 51 37.00 11.77 3.69
C LEU A 51 36.91 11.14 2.30
N LEU A 52 36.28 11.81 1.34
CA LEU A 52 36.18 11.34 -0.04
C LEU A 52 36.90 12.30 -1.01
N PRO A 53 37.57 11.79 -2.05
CA PRO A 53 38.33 12.61 -2.99
C PRO A 53 37.40 13.51 -3.82
N GLN A 54 37.54 14.83 -3.68
CA GLN A 54 36.63 15.80 -4.29
C GLN A 54 37.06 16.24 -5.70
N LYS A 55 37.24 15.28 -6.61
CA LYS A 55 37.69 15.57 -8.01
C LYS A 55 36.59 16.14 -8.91
N VAL A 56 35.32 15.83 -8.60
CA VAL A 56 34.12 16.27 -9.32
C VAL A 56 33.01 16.61 -8.33
N SER A 57 31.84 17.06 -8.81
CA SER A 57 30.69 17.29 -7.93
C SER A 57 30.37 16.03 -7.11
N SER A 58 30.07 16.21 -5.81
CA SER A 58 29.77 15.09 -4.91
C SER A 58 28.59 14.26 -5.42
N VAL A 59 27.60 14.90 -6.04
CA VAL A 59 26.44 14.20 -6.63
C VAL A 59 26.86 13.30 -7.77
N THR A 60 27.70 13.79 -8.70
CA THR A 60 28.19 12.99 -9.82
C THR A 60 29.05 11.84 -9.32
N MET A 61 29.99 12.11 -8.42
CA MET A 61 30.88 11.10 -7.83
C MET A 61 30.09 9.99 -7.14
N VAL A 62 29.13 10.34 -6.28
CA VAL A 62 28.33 9.39 -5.52
C VAL A 62 27.42 8.59 -6.45
N ASN A 63 26.73 9.24 -7.39
CA ASN A 63 25.86 8.53 -8.33
C ASN A 63 26.65 7.53 -9.17
N ASP A 64 27.81 7.92 -9.68
CA ASP A 64 28.68 7.06 -10.47
C ASP A 64 29.22 5.89 -9.63
N ALA A 65 29.65 6.15 -8.39
CA ALA A 65 30.04 5.10 -7.45
C ALA A 65 28.90 4.10 -7.16
N ILE A 66 27.69 4.58 -6.88
CA ILE A 66 26.50 3.75 -6.65
C ILE A 66 26.26 2.83 -7.85
N ASN A 67 26.15 3.40 -9.06
CA ASN A 67 25.82 2.62 -10.25
C ASN A 67 26.91 1.60 -10.59
N ARG A 68 28.19 1.93 -10.40
CA ARG A 68 29.28 0.96 -10.54
C ARG A 68 29.20 -0.18 -9.54
N GLN A 69 28.93 0.11 -8.27
CA GLN A 69 28.88 -0.92 -7.24
C GLN A 69 27.66 -1.83 -7.40
N LEU A 70 26.52 -1.29 -7.83
CA LEU A 70 25.33 -2.10 -8.13
C LEU A 70 25.60 -3.14 -9.22
N ILE A 71 26.36 -2.78 -10.26
CA ILE A 71 26.79 -3.75 -11.28
C ILE A 71 27.72 -4.80 -10.66
N ARG A 72 28.67 -4.39 -9.81
CA ARG A 72 29.60 -5.34 -9.16
C ARG A 72 28.92 -6.32 -8.20
N PHE A 73 27.83 -5.91 -7.55
CA PHE A 73 27.04 -6.76 -6.67
C PHE A 73 26.01 -7.63 -7.39
N SER A 74 25.76 -7.36 -8.68
CA SER A 74 24.83 -8.16 -9.50
C SER A 74 25.43 -9.52 -9.90
N SER A 75 24.58 -10.44 -10.37
CA SER A 75 25.02 -11.76 -10.83
C SER A 75 25.97 -11.67 -12.03
N LEU A 76 26.82 -12.69 -12.21
CA LEU A 76 27.77 -12.74 -13.32
C LEU A 76 27.06 -12.66 -14.69
N ASP A 77 25.94 -13.35 -14.84
CA ASP A 77 25.12 -13.30 -16.06
C ASP A 77 24.63 -11.89 -16.36
N PHE A 78 24.22 -11.13 -15.33
CA PHE A 78 23.80 -9.74 -15.49
C PHE A 78 24.99 -8.86 -15.89
N GLN A 79 26.15 -9.02 -15.24
CA GLN A 79 27.36 -8.27 -15.59
C GLN A 79 27.80 -8.52 -17.04
N GLU A 80 27.72 -9.77 -17.51
CA GLU A 80 28.02 -10.14 -18.89
C GLU A 80 27.01 -9.55 -19.88
N ALA A 81 25.71 -9.61 -19.57
CA ALA A 81 24.67 -8.98 -20.38
C ALA A 81 24.87 -7.46 -20.49
N VAL A 82 25.28 -6.79 -19.41
CA VAL A 82 25.62 -5.36 -19.43
C VAL A 82 26.83 -5.09 -20.30
N LYS A 83 27.89 -5.89 -20.18
CA LYS A 83 29.10 -5.76 -21.01
C LYS A 83 28.80 -5.93 -22.50
N ASN A 84 27.88 -6.83 -22.84
CA ASN A 84 27.46 -7.12 -24.21
C ASN A 84 26.36 -6.17 -24.72
N ASN A 85 25.95 -5.16 -23.95
CA ASN A 85 24.81 -4.27 -24.25
C ASN A 85 23.50 -5.01 -24.54
N ALA A 86 23.32 -6.21 -23.98
CA ALA A 86 22.15 -7.06 -24.16
C ALA A 86 21.01 -6.74 -23.18
N THR A 87 21.24 -5.84 -22.21
CA THR A 87 20.25 -5.43 -21.21
C THR A 87 20.36 -3.94 -20.86
N ILE A 88 19.27 -3.38 -20.33
CA ILE A 88 19.22 -1.99 -19.87
C ILE A 88 19.59 -1.95 -18.39
N VAL A 89 20.61 -1.16 -18.05
CA VAL A 89 21.05 -0.97 -16.66
C VAL A 89 20.14 0.03 -15.95
N PRO A 90 19.51 -0.33 -14.82
CA PRO A 90 18.77 0.63 -14.01
C PRO A 90 19.73 1.66 -13.40
N ARG A 91 19.39 2.94 -13.54
CA ARG A 91 20.20 4.04 -13.03
C ARG A 91 19.65 4.55 -11.70
N TYR A 92 20.44 4.42 -10.65
CA TYR A 92 20.11 4.91 -9.32
C TYR A 92 20.85 6.20 -8.99
N THR A 93 20.22 7.05 -8.19
CA THR A 93 20.77 8.32 -7.73
C THR A 93 20.80 8.37 -6.21
N SER A 94 21.70 9.14 -5.63
CA SER A 94 21.77 9.38 -4.18
C SER A 94 20.45 9.89 -3.60
N SER A 95 19.69 10.65 -4.38
CA SER A 95 18.36 11.12 -3.97
C SER A 95 17.34 9.99 -3.82
N LEU A 96 17.42 8.92 -4.62
CA LEU A 96 16.54 7.75 -4.47
C LEU A 96 16.82 7.01 -3.15
N PHE A 97 18.09 6.84 -2.79
CA PHE A 97 18.47 6.26 -1.50
C PHE A 97 17.97 7.13 -0.33
N ARG A 98 18.10 8.45 -0.44
CA ARG A 98 17.56 9.39 0.54
C ARG A 98 16.03 9.29 0.68
N HIS A 99 15.30 9.15 -0.43
CA HIS A 99 13.86 8.91 -0.40
C HIS A 99 13.51 7.58 0.27
N ASN A 100 14.27 6.52 -0.01
CA ASN A 100 14.07 5.20 0.59
C ASN A 100 14.26 5.22 2.11
N VAL A 101 15.26 5.94 2.61
CA VAL A 101 15.46 6.16 4.06
C VAL A 101 14.24 6.85 4.66
N GLY A 102 13.78 7.96 4.07
CA GLY A 102 12.59 8.68 4.55
C GLY A 102 11.33 7.81 4.57
N HIS A 103 11.12 7.03 3.52
CA HIS A 103 9.97 6.12 3.44
C HIS A 103 10.08 4.96 4.44
N SER A 104 11.26 4.36 4.61
CA SER A 104 11.47 3.27 5.57
C SER A 104 11.26 3.75 7.02
N MET A 105 11.72 4.97 7.35
CA MET A 105 11.43 5.58 8.66
C MET A 105 9.92 5.79 8.87
N ALA A 106 9.21 6.27 7.85
CA ALA A 106 7.76 6.43 7.92
C ALA A 106 7.03 5.09 8.11
N LEU A 107 7.44 4.04 7.39
CA LEU A 107 6.89 2.69 7.56
C LEU A 107 7.14 2.13 8.96
N ASN A 108 8.26 2.48 9.59
CA ASN A 108 8.59 2.13 10.97
C ASN A 108 7.93 3.05 12.02
N GLY A 109 7.09 3.99 11.60
CA GLY A 109 6.33 4.86 12.51
C GLY A 109 7.11 6.04 13.08
N SER A 110 8.25 6.42 12.51
CA SER A 110 8.97 7.64 12.92
C SER A 110 8.13 8.91 12.70
N SER A 111 8.32 9.90 13.56
CA SER A 111 7.66 11.19 13.48
C SER A 111 8.16 12.03 12.29
N ALA A 112 7.36 13.04 11.90
CA ALA A 112 7.74 13.94 10.81
C ALA A 112 8.99 14.76 11.16
N GLU A 113 9.17 15.08 12.44
CA GLU A 113 10.32 15.79 13.01
C GLU A 113 11.60 14.94 12.91
N GLU A 114 11.54 13.66 13.30
CA GLU A 114 12.69 12.74 13.22
C GLU A 114 13.11 12.51 11.76
N ILE A 115 12.14 12.28 10.87
CA ILE A 115 12.40 12.11 9.43
C ILE A 115 13.00 13.40 8.86
N ALA A 116 12.44 14.57 9.21
CA ALA A 116 12.98 15.85 8.78
C ALA A 116 14.40 16.07 9.30
N TYR A 117 14.70 15.68 10.55
CA TYR A 117 16.03 15.79 11.13
C TYR A 117 17.05 14.90 10.43
N ILE A 118 16.76 13.60 10.25
CA ILE A 118 17.66 12.64 9.58
C ILE A 118 17.91 13.01 8.12
N LEU A 119 16.87 13.49 7.42
CA LEU A 119 17.03 13.98 6.06
C LEU A 119 17.68 15.38 6.06
N GLY A 120 17.63 16.16 7.11
CA GLY A 120 18.11 17.54 7.08
C GLY A 120 17.19 18.48 6.32
N HIS A 121 15.88 18.29 6.44
CA HIS A 121 14.88 19.23 5.98
C HIS A 121 14.68 20.34 7.02
N SER A 122 14.57 21.58 6.56
CA SER A 122 14.21 22.73 7.41
C SER A 122 12.73 22.78 7.78
N SER A 123 11.93 21.86 7.23
CA SER A 123 10.48 21.78 7.42
C SER A 123 10.02 20.33 7.44
N THR A 124 8.97 20.06 8.22
CA THR A 124 8.31 18.76 8.31
C THR A 124 7.39 18.45 7.13
N VAL A 125 7.13 19.40 6.20
CA VAL A 125 6.20 19.21 5.07
C VAL A 125 6.64 18.03 4.19
N ALA A 126 7.91 18.00 3.77
CA ALA A 126 8.45 16.91 2.97
C ALA A 126 8.41 15.57 3.72
N ALA A 127 8.63 15.59 5.05
CA ALA A 127 8.54 14.40 5.89
C ALA A 127 7.10 13.86 5.97
N GLY A 128 6.12 14.76 6.07
CA GLY A 128 4.70 14.43 6.10
C GLY A 128 4.22 13.68 4.86
N TYR A 129 4.82 13.90 3.69
CA TYR A 129 4.49 13.12 2.49
C TYR A 129 4.91 11.66 2.57
N TYR A 130 6.02 11.34 3.26
CA TYR A 130 6.40 9.93 3.46
C TYR A 130 5.39 9.23 4.37
N ILE A 131 4.99 9.90 5.46
CA ILE A 131 4.01 9.36 6.43
C ILE A 131 2.64 9.22 5.79
N SER A 132 2.19 10.22 5.03
CA SER A 132 0.87 10.19 4.38
C SER A 132 0.73 9.11 3.31
N SER A 133 1.86 8.56 2.85
CA SER A 133 1.94 7.51 1.84
C SER A 133 2.12 6.11 2.44
N THR A 134 2.07 5.94 3.78
CA THR A 134 2.16 4.62 4.38
C THR A 134 0.87 3.81 4.18
N PRO A 135 0.96 2.49 3.95
CA PRO A 135 -0.22 1.64 3.78
C PRO A 135 -1.17 1.68 4.99
N SER A 136 -0.62 1.73 6.21
CA SER A 136 -1.42 1.79 7.44
C SER A 136 -2.29 3.05 7.51
N LEU A 137 -1.74 4.21 7.14
CA LEU A 137 -2.50 5.44 7.11
C LEU A 137 -3.48 5.49 5.93
N ALA A 138 -3.13 4.87 4.80
CA ALA A 138 -4.05 4.68 3.68
C ALA A 138 -5.26 3.82 4.09
N GLU A 139 -5.05 2.74 4.84
CA GLU A 139 -6.11 1.87 5.36
C GLU A 139 -6.98 2.59 6.40
N ILE A 140 -6.39 3.37 7.32
CA ILE A 140 -7.16 4.20 8.27
C ILE A 140 -8.04 5.21 7.52
N ARG A 141 -7.50 5.86 6.47
CA ARG A 141 -8.26 6.78 5.63
C ARG A 141 -9.36 6.07 4.86
N GLU A 142 -9.08 4.89 4.31
CA GLU A 142 -10.06 4.04 3.64
C GLU A 142 -11.20 3.67 4.60
N ASN A 143 -10.89 3.24 5.83
CA ASN A 143 -11.90 2.90 6.84
C ASN A 143 -12.72 4.12 7.29
N ALA A 144 -12.08 5.28 7.46
CA ALA A 144 -12.77 6.52 7.81
C ALA A 144 -13.72 6.97 6.68
N LEU A 145 -13.26 6.93 5.43
CA LEU A 145 -14.09 7.21 4.26
C LEU A 145 -15.19 6.16 4.07
N GLY A 146 -14.84 4.89 4.26
CA GLY A 146 -15.73 3.74 4.20
C GLY A 146 -16.80 3.75 5.29
N SER A 147 -16.71 4.60 6.31
CA SER A 147 -17.79 4.82 7.29
C SER A 147 -18.80 5.88 6.84
N ASN A 148 -18.47 6.68 5.81
CA ASN A 148 -19.38 7.68 5.28
C ASN A 148 -20.44 7.01 4.38
N PRO A 149 -21.74 7.12 4.69
CA PRO A 149 -22.79 6.44 3.93
C PRO A 149 -22.90 6.90 2.46
N VAL A 150 -22.51 8.15 2.16
CA VAL A 150 -22.46 8.65 0.77
C VAL A 150 -21.33 7.97 0.00
N PHE A 151 -20.15 7.85 0.63
CA PHE A 151 -19.01 7.17 0.03
C PHE A 151 -19.26 5.66 -0.11
N GLN A 152 -19.85 5.02 0.90
CA GLN A 152 -20.31 3.63 0.82
C GLN A 152 -21.26 3.43 -0.36
N ASN A 153 -22.27 4.30 -0.52
CA ASN A 153 -23.20 4.23 -1.65
C ASN A 153 -22.48 4.40 -3.00
N MET A 154 -21.54 5.35 -3.10
CA MET A 154 -20.77 5.60 -4.32
C MET A 154 -19.87 4.42 -4.70
N ILE A 155 -19.10 3.89 -3.74
CA ILE A 155 -18.24 2.72 -3.93
C ILE A 155 -19.07 1.48 -4.22
N ALA A 156 -20.19 1.27 -3.52
CA ALA A 156 -21.03 0.11 -3.72
C ALA A 156 -21.73 0.13 -5.11
N LEU A 157 -22.04 1.31 -5.66
CA LEU A 157 -22.50 1.47 -7.04
C LEU A 157 -21.39 1.24 -8.09
N MET A 158 -20.13 1.56 -7.77
CA MET A 158 -19.00 1.33 -8.67
C MET A 158 -18.48 -0.12 -8.65
N MET A 159 -18.49 -0.79 -7.50
CA MET A 159 -17.82 -2.09 -7.32
C MET A 159 -18.74 -3.29 -7.51
N THR A 160 -20.06 -3.08 -7.51
CA THR A 160 -21.04 -4.11 -7.83
C THR A 160 -22.06 -3.52 -8.77
N GLY A 161 -22.44 -4.25 -9.81
CA GLY A 161 -23.38 -3.72 -10.78
C GLY A 161 -24.81 -3.56 -10.20
N SER A 162 -25.75 -3.19 -11.06
CA SER A 162 -27.16 -3.00 -10.69
C SER A 162 -27.74 -4.22 -9.97
N LEU A 163 -28.61 -4.00 -8.98
CA LEU A 163 -29.41 -5.09 -8.39
C LEU A 163 -30.36 -5.62 -9.47
N VAL A 164 -30.53 -6.94 -9.57
CA VAL A 164 -31.43 -7.55 -10.55
C VAL A 164 -32.40 -8.51 -9.88
N GLN A 165 -33.61 -8.63 -10.43
CA GLN A 165 -34.56 -9.65 -10.00
C GLN A 165 -34.18 -10.99 -10.63
N ARG A 166 -34.29 -12.08 -9.86
CA ARG A 166 -33.98 -13.43 -10.35
C ARG A 166 -34.85 -13.86 -11.53
N ASN A 167 -36.09 -13.40 -11.58
CA ASN A 167 -37.06 -13.78 -12.62
C ASN A 167 -36.77 -13.10 -13.97
N ASP A 168 -36.07 -11.96 -13.96
CA ASP A 168 -35.72 -11.20 -15.17
C ASP A 168 -34.39 -11.68 -15.80
N TRP A 169 -33.91 -12.86 -15.39
CA TRP A 169 -32.53 -13.27 -15.64
C TRP A 169 -32.37 -14.26 -16.81
N ILE A 170 -31.48 -13.91 -17.76
CA ILE A 170 -31.15 -14.72 -18.94
C ILE A 170 -29.61 -14.86 -19.12
N GLY A 171 -28.87 -15.20 -18.06
CA GLY A 171 -27.40 -15.36 -18.16
C GLY A 171 -26.75 -16.37 -17.19
N ARG A 172 -25.43 -16.28 -17.01
CA ARG A 172 -24.66 -17.16 -16.11
C ARG A 172 -24.86 -16.80 -14.64
N LYS A 173 -25.49 -17.70 -13.89
CA LYS A 173 -25.61 -17.59 -12.43
C LYS A 173 -24.30 -17.91 -11.73
N VAL A 174 -23.97 -17.13 -10.71
CA VAL A 174 -22.80 -17.37 -9.86
C VAL A 174 -23.09 -18.51 -8.90
N ALA A 175 -22.15 -19.44 -8.79
CA ALA A 175 -22.15 -20.50 -7.79
C ALA A 175 -20.71 -20.81 -7.33
N GLY A 176 -20.56 -21.25 -6.08
CA GLY A 176 -19.24 -21.49 -5.48
C GLY A 176 -19.34 -21.95 -4.04
N ASN A 177 -18.21 -22.35 -3.46
CA ASN A 177 -18.14 -22.88 -2.10
C ASN A 177 -17.35 -21.94 -1.18
N ILE A 178 -17.87 -21.71 0.02
CA ILE A 178 -17.20 -20.98 1.11
C ILE A 178 -17.40 -21.80 2.39
N ASN A 179 -16.32 -22.09 3.10
CA ASN A 179 -16.34 -22.85 4.36
C ASN A 179 -17.17 -24.16 4.29
N ASN A 180 -16.96 -24.96 3.23
CA ASN A 180 -17.72 -26.18 2.93
C ASN A 180 -19.22 -25.97 2.67
N GLN A 181 -19.72 -24.74 2.63
CA GLN A 181 -21.10 -24.43 2.24
C GLN A 181 -21.17 -24.02 0.77
N PHE A 182 -22.10 -24.64 0.03
CA PHE A 182 -22.33 -24.34 -1.37
C PHE A 182 -23.34 -23.20 -1.52
N HIS A 183 -22.89 -22.09 -2.11
CA HIS A 183 -23.68 -20.90 -2.37
C HIS A 183 -24.01 -20.81 -3.86
N PHE A 184 -25.29 -20.62 -4.17
CA PHE A 184 -25.80 -20.56 -5.53
C PHE A 184 -26.98 -19.59 -5.62
N ASN A 185 -27.28 -19.11 -6.84
CA ASN A 185 -28.30 -18.09 -7.07
C ASN A 185 -28.14 -16.82 -6.21
N ILE A 186 -26.89 -16.41 -5.95
CA ILE A 186 -26.62 -15.14 -5.25
C ILE A 186 -26.62 -13.95 -6.21
N GLY A 187 -26.52 -14.22 -7.51
CA GLY A 187 -26.40 -13.20 -8.51
C GLY A 187 -25.96 -13.74 -9.85
N ASP A 188 -25.72 -12.78 -10.71
CA ASP A 188 -25.48 -12.87 -12.13
C ASP A 188 -24.00 -12.55 -12.38
N CYS A 189 -23.43 -13.05 -13.47
CA CYS A 189 -22.12 -12.59 -13.94
C CYS A 189 -22.16 -12.23 -15.42
N THR A 190 -21.91 -10.95 -15.70
CA THR A 190 -21.88 -10.35 -17.04
C THR A 190 -20.52 -10.42 -17.73
N TYR A 191 -19.56 -11.16 -17.17
CA TYR A 191 -18.22 -11.30 -17.77
C TYR A 191 -18.26 -12.18 -19.03
N ASP A 192 -17.73 -11.67 -20.14
CA ASP A 192 -17.90 -12.20 -21.50
C ASP A 192 -17.37 -13.63 -21.71
N THR A 193 -16.37 -14.06 -20.94
CA THR A 193 -15.81 -15.41 -21.08
C THR A 193 -16.52 -16.43 -20.20
N THR A 194 -16.60 -17.67 -20.71
CA THR A 194 -17.29 -18.79 -20.05
C THR A 194 -16.64 -19.21 -18.72
N LEU A 195 -15.32 -19.07 -18.59
CA LEU A 195 -14.59 -19.38 -17.37
C LEU A 195 -14.20 -18.08 -16.62
N CYS A 196 -14.67 -17.95 -15.38
CA CYS A 196 -14.23 -16.86 -14.51
C CYS A 196 -12.81 -17.14 -14.01
N PRO A 197 -11.85 -16.20 -14.13
CA PRO A 197 -10.49 -16.37 -13.62
C PRO A 197 -10.41 -16.23 -12.09
N PHE A 198 -11.49 -15.78 -11.43
CA PHE A 198 -11.53 -15.53 -10.00
C PHE A 198 -12.34 -16.59 -9.25
N SER A 199 -12.10 -16.69 -7.95
CA SER A 199 -12.90 -17.53 -7.05
C SER A 199 -14.34 -17.02 -6.98
N GLN A 200 -15.26 -17.71 -7.67
CA GLN A 200 -16.68 -17.35 -7.71
C GLN A 200 -17.28 -17.34 -6.29
N VAL A 201 -18.34 -16.56 -6.09
CA VAL A 201 -18.93 -16.20 -4.77
C VAL A 201 -18.00 -15.31 -3.95
N ARG A 202 -16.75 -15.71 -3.69
CA ARG A 202 -15.80 -14.91 -2.89
C ARG A 202 -15.45 -13.59 -3.56
N ALA A 203 -15.03 -13.64 -4.82
CA ALA A 203 -14.57 -12.47 -5.55
C ALA A 203 -15.73 -11.60 -6.07
N CYS A 204 -16.93 -12.18 -6.20
CA CYS A 204 -18.07 -11.58 -6.89
C CYS A 204 -18.53 -10.25 -6.27
N TYR A 205 -18.57 -10.15 -4.95
CA TYR A 205 -19.04 -8.93 -4.27
C TYR A 205 -18.12 -7.71 -4.41
N GLY A 206 -16.90 -7.88 -4.93
CA GLY A 206 -16.03 -6.77 -5.33
C GLY A 206 -15.77 -6.74 -6.85
N CYS A 207 -16.52 -7.50 -7.63
CA CYS A 207 -16.33 -7.62 -9.07
C CYS A 207 -17.32 -6.73 -9.82
N LEU A 208 -16.82 -5.88 -10.72
CA LEU A 208 -17.62 -4.98 -11.55
C LEU A 208 -18.71 -5.71 -12.37
N TYR A 209 -18.43 -6.95 -12.78
CA TYR A 209 -19.33 -7.75 -13.62
C TYR A 209 -20.43 -8.48 -12.85
N PHE A 210 -20.40 -8.43 -11.52
CA PHE A 210 -21.38 -9.11 -10.68
C PHE A 210 -22.64 -8.25 -10.51
N LYS A 211 -23.81 -8.80 -10.85
CA LYS A 211 -25.10 -8.20 -10.48
C LYS A 211 -25.75 -9.07 -9.39
N PRO A 212 -25.86 -8.57 -8.15
CA PRO A 212 -26.48 -9.34 -7.07
C PRO A 212 -27.99 -9.46 -7.27
N PHE A 213 -28.55 -10.61 -6.90
CA PHE A 213 -30.00 -10.84 -6.91
C PHE A 213 -30.65 -10.23 -5.68
N ILE A 214 -31.75 -9.50 -5.85
CA ILE A 214 -32.47 -8.87 -4.71
C ILE A 214 -32.95 -9.93 -3.69
N ASP A 215 -33.35 -11.09 -4.18
CA ASP A 215 -33.78 -12.27 -3.42
C ASP A 215 -32.66 -13.30 -3.19
N GLY A 216 -31.39 -12.91 -3.37
CA GLY A 216 -30.23 -13.76 -3.18
C GLY A 216 -30.00 -14.09 -1.70
N GLU A 217 -29.49 -15.29 -1.40
CA GLU A 217 -29.15 -15.72 -0.04
C GLU A 217 -27.82 -15.10 0.47
N HIS A 218 -27.68 -13.78 0.34
CA HIS A 218 -26.45 -13.06 0.67
C HIS A 218 -26.07 -13.13 2.15
N GLN A 219 -27.07 -13.25 3.04
CA GLN A 219 -26.84 -13.46 4.48
C GLN A 219 -26.07 -14.76 4.74
N LYS A 220 -26.41 -15.87 4.04
CA LYS A 220 -25.69 -17.13 4.20
C LYS A 220 -24.23 -17.02 3.75
N VAL A 221 -23.96 -16.26 2.70
CA VAL A 221 -22.60 -15.97 2.25
C VAL A 221 -21.84 -15.19 3.33
N PHE A 222 -22.47 -14.16 3.91
CA PHE A 222 -21.89 -13.39 5.01
C PHE A 222 -21.55 -14.27 6.21
N ASP A 223 -22.49 -15.15 6.61
CA ASP A 223 -22.31 -16.07 7.74
C ASP A 223 -21.17 -17.06 7.47
N SER A 224 -21.10 -17.65 6.28
CA SER A 224 -20.01 -18.55 5.89
C SER A 224 -18.63 -17.89 5.91
N ILE A 225 -18.53 -16.64 5.42
CA ILE A 225 -17.29 -15.85 5.46
C ILE A 225 -16.92 -15.53 6.92
N ASN A 226 -17.90 -15.22 7.75
CA ASN A 226 -17.69 -14.91 9.16
C ASN A 226 -17.20 -16.14 9.95
N GLU A 227 -17.77 -17.31 9.70
CA GLU A 227 -17.30 -18.58 10.28
C GLU A 227 -15.85 -18.89 9.88
N GLU A 228 -15.51 -18.73 8.60
CA GLU A 228 -14.14 -18.91 8.11
C GLU A 228 -13.15 -17.94 8.77
N LEU A 229 -13.55 -16.67 8.94
CA LEU A 229 -12.74 -15.67 9.63
C LEU A 229 -12.47 -16.07 11.09
N ILE A 230 -13.50 -16.53 11.81
CA ILE A 230 -13.37 -17.01 13.19
C ILE A 230 -12.45 -18.24 13.27
N GLN A 231 -12.56 -19.17 12.32
CA GLN A 231 -11.67 -20.34 12.27
C GLN A 231 -10.21 -19.93 12.04
N LEU A 232 -9.96 -18.99 11.13
CA LEU A 232 -8.62 -18.47 10.85
C LEU A 232 -8.03 -17.73 12.04
N MET A 233 -8.83 -16.93 12.76
CA MET A 233 -8.37 -16.26 13.97
C MET A 233 -7.96 -17.29 15.05
N LYS A 234 -8.78 -18.32 15.28
CA LYS A 234 -8.42 -19.42 16.21
C LYS A 234 -7.13 -20.14 15.81
N GLN A 235 -6.91 -20.35 14.51
CA GLN A 235 -5.68 -20.95 14.01
C GLN A 235 -4.46 -20.03 14.22
N ALA A 236 -4.60 -18.73 13.94
CA ALA A 236 -3.57 -17.74 14.17
C ALA A 236 -3.18 -17.67 15.65
N ASP A 237 -4.16 -17.62 16.56
CA ASP A 237 -3.96 -17.62 18.01
C ASP A 237 -3.20 -18.88 18.45
N SER A 238 -3.62 -20.06 17.97
CA SER A 238 -2.95 -21.33 18.30
C SER A 238 -1.52 -21.43 17.78
N SER A 239 -1.20 -20.70 16.71
CA SER A 239 0.13 -20.70 16.06
C SER A 239 1.02 -19.54 16.50
N HIS A 240 0.53 -18.65 17.37
CA HIS A 240 1.23 -17.43 17.84
C HIS A 240 1.73 -16.54 16.69
N ILE A 241 0.97 -16.49 15.59
CA ILE A 241 1.26 -15.63 14.45
C ILE A 241 0.55 -14.29 14.67
N GLU A 242 1.29 -13.19 14.78
CA GLU A 242 0.73 -11.85 15.05
C GLU A 242 -0.25 -11.36 13.97
N SER A 243 -0.06 -11.76 12.70
CA SER A 243 -1.03 -11.46 11.64
C SER A 243 -1.05 -12.55 10.56
N HIS A 244 -2.22 -13.13 10.33
CA HIS A 244 -2.44 -14.05 9.22
C HIS A 244 -2.90 -13.24 8.00
N PRO A 245 -2.18 -13.26 6.86
CA PRO A 245 -2.45 -12.37 5.72
C PRO A 245 -3.87 -12.54 5.14
N LEU A 246 -4.46 -13.74 5.25
CA LEU A 246 -5.85 -13.98 4.82
C LEU A 246 -6.91 -13.29 5.69
N ILE A 247 -6.61 -12.91 6.94
CA ILE A 247 -7.58 -12.22 7.82
C ILE A 247 -7.98 -10.88 7.21
N ALA A 248 -7.01 -10.10 6.73
CA ALA A 248 -7.27 -8.81 6.09
C ALA A 248 -8.14 -8.98 4.82
N GLU A 249 -7.78 -9.93 3.95
CA GLU A 249 -8.51 -10.16 2.70
C GLU A 249 -9.94 -10.66 2.96
N ILE A 250 -10.14 -11.62 3.87
CA ILE A 250 -11.47 -12.15 4.20
C ILE A 250 -12.32 -11.08 4.89
N THR A 251 -11.73 -10.24 5.73
CA THR A 251 -12.41 -9.09 6.34
C THR A 251 -12.90 -8.11 5.27
N ARG A 252 -12.08 -7.80 4.27
CA ARG A 252 -12.48 -6.98 3.12
C ARG A 252 -13.64 -7.61 2.35
N ARG A 253 -13.60 -8.92 2.09
CA ARG A 253 -14.70 -9.63 1.41
C ARG A 253 -15.99 -9.59 2.20
N LYS A 254 -15.92 -9.75 3.53
CA LYS A 254 -17.06 -9.59 4.44
C LYS A 254 -17.69 -8.21 4.32
N GLN A 255 -16.89 -7.15 4.26
CA GLN A 255 -17.37 -5.78 4.07
C GLN A 255 -18.10 -5.61 2.73
N HIS A 256 -17.57 -6.18 1.64
CA HIS A 256 -18.24 -6.12 0.32
C HIS A 256 -19.61 -6.81 0.33
N VAL A 257 -19.74 -7.96 1.00
CA VAL A 257 -21.05 -8.64 1.15
C VAL A 257 -22.02 -7.76 1.93
N MET A 258 -21.55 -7.16 3.03
CA MET A 258 -22.35 -6.25 3.85
C MET A 258 -22.85 -5.04 3.04
N MET A 259 -22.01 -4.46 2.18
CA MET A 259 -22.41 -3.36 1.29
C MET A 259 -23.55 -3.74 0.34
N VAL A 260 -23.52 -4.95 -0.25
CA VAL A 260 -24.61 -5.43 -1.12
C VAL A 260 -25.90 -5.63 -0.32
N MET A 261 -25.82 -6.21 0.87
CA MET A 261 -26.98 -6.39 1.74
C MET A 261 -27.62 -5.05 2.12
N THR A 262 -26.82 -4.04 2.47
CA THR A 262 -27.30 -2.69 2.74
C THR A 262 -27.96 -2.06 1.51
N ARG A 263 -27.41 -2.26 0.30
CA ARG A 263 -28.05 -1.78 -0.94
C ARG A 263 -29.42 -2.42 -1.17
N ILE A 264 -29.55 -3.71 -0.91
CA ILE A 264 -30.84 -4.42 -1.05
C ILE A 264 -31.85 -3.86 -0.05
N GLN A 265 -31.45 -3.65 1.21
CA GLN A 265 -32.31 -3.02 2.23
C GLN A 265 -32.79 -1.63 1.79
N LEU A 266 -31.87 -0.77 1.32
CA LEU A 266 -32.21 0.57 0.83
C LEU A 266 -33.09 0.56 -0.42
N HIS A 267 -32.92 -0.44 -1.29
CA HIS A 267 -33.76 -0.61 -2.48
C HIS A 267 -35.20 -1.00 -2.09
N SER A 268 -35.37 -1.93 -1.15
CA SER A 268 -36.68 -2.29 -0.62
C SER A 268 -37.38 -1.10 0.02
N SER A 269 -36.70 -0.33 0.87
CA SER A 269 -37.28 0.86 1.51
C SER A 269 -37.66 1.98 0.55
N ARG A 270 -37.13 2.01 -0.68
CA ARG A 270 -37.51 2.99 -1.72
C ARG A 270 -38.74 2.58 -2.53
N ASN A 271 -39.06 1.28 -2.59
CA ASN A 271 -40.21 0.75 -3.32
C ASN A 271 -41.49 0.69 -2.45
N ASP A 272 -41.37 0.98 -1.14
CA ASP A 272 -42.48 1.04 -0.18
C ASP A 272 -43.14 2.44 -0.08
N PHE A 273 -42.69 3.41 -0.90
CA PHE A 273 -43.25 4.76 -1.06
C PHE A 273 -43.70 4.98 -2.51
#